data_AF-A0A0R1HI82-F1
#
_entry.id   AF-A0A0R1HI82-F1
#
_cell.length_a   1.000
_cell.length_b   1.000
_cell.length_c   1.000
_cell.angle_alpha   90.00
_cell.angle_beta   90.00
_cell.angle_gamma   90.00
#
_symmetry.space_group_name_H-M   'P 1'
#
loop_
_entity.id
_entity.type
_entity.pdbx_description
1 polymer ?
#
loop_
_entity_poly.entity_id
_entity_poly.type
_entity_poly.pdbx_seq_one_letter_code
_entity_poly.pdbx_strand_id
1 'polypeptide(L)' 'MAKETAFSKLLTDERYAFASELGNKYHKDASQILFTYLKFMADGTQNQSKSLQKSLPEIDKKFQTYLES' A
#
# COMPACT_ATOMS: atom_id res chain seq x y z
N MET A 1 4.17 -9.43 -16.27
CA MET A 1 4.01 -7.97 -16.14
C MET A 1 3.33 -7.71 -14.80
N ALA A 2 4.07 -7.18 -13.82
CA ALA A 2 3.47 -6.81 -12.54
C ALA A 2 2.49 -5.67 -12.79
N LYS A 3 1.22 -5.85 -12.44
CA LYS A 3 0.21 -4.79 -12.57
C LYS A 3 0.65 -3.60 -11.72
N GLU A 4 0.98 -2.49 -12.38
CA GLU A 4 1.24 -1.21 -11.73
C GLU A 4 -0.06 -0.72 -11.09
N THR A 5 -0.10 -0.68 -9.77
CA THR A 5 -1.19 -0.11 -8.99
C THR A 5 -0.82 1.27 -8.47
N ALA A 6 -1.82 2.07 -8.06
CA ALA A 6 -1.63 3.44 -7.59
C ALA A 6 -0.60 3.56 -6.44
N PHE A 7 -0.42 2.50 -5.65
CA PHE A 7 0.53 2.46 -4.54
C PHE A 7 1.70 1.51 -4.75
N SER A 8 1.91 1.01 -5.97
CA SER A 8 3.05 0.12 -6.29
C SER A 8 4.42 0.74 -6.03
N LYS A 9 4.52 2.08 -5.99
CA LYS A 9 5.74 2.80 -5.57
C LYS A 9 6.12 2.54 -4.11
N LEU A 10 5.20 2.09 -3.26
CA LEU A 10 5.52 1.66 -1.89
C LEU A 10 6.26 0.32 -1.83
N LEU A 11 6.33 -0.40 -2.96
CA LEU A 11 7.06 -1.66 -3.11
C LEU A 11 8.43 -1.49 -3.75
N THR A 12 8.78 -0.28 -4.21
CA THR A 12 10.06 -0.01 -4.86
C THR A 12 11.05 0.64 -3.90
N ASP A 13 12.21 1.02 -4.41
CA ASP A 13 13.20 1.81 -3.65
C ASP A 13 12.67 3.21 -3.29
N GLU A 14 11.75 3.74 -4.12
CA GLU A 14 11.11 5.05 -3.92
C GLU A 14 10.04 5.06 -2.81
N ARG A 15 9.84 3.93 -2.12
CA ARG A 15 8.78 3.77 -1.11
C ARG A 15 8.79 4.87 -0.05
N TYR A 16 9.96 5.31 0.39
CA TYR A 16 10.07 6.33 1.44
C TYR A 16 9.71 7.72 0.90
N ALA A 17 10.20 8.07 -0.29
CA ALA A 17 9.87 9.35 -0.94
C ALA A 17 8.36 9.43 -1.19
N PHE A 18 7.78 8.39 -1.77
CA PHE A 18 6.35 8.33 -2.05
C PHE A 18 5.49 8.30 -0.78
N ALA A 19 5.90 7.57 0.26
CA ALA A 19 5.22 7.60 1.55
C ALA A 19 5.30 8.96 2.23
N SER A 20 6.40 9.69 2.05
CA SER A 20 6.54 11.07 2.52
C SER A 20 5.59 12.02 1.78
N GLU A 21 5.46 11.89 0.46
CA GLU A 21 4.47 12.66 -0.32
C GLU A 21 3.03 12.38 0.15
N LEU A 22 2.68 11.11 0.34
CA LEU A 22 1.39 10.72 0.89
C LEU A 22 1.21 11.26 2.30
N GLY A 23 2.26 11.24 3.13
CA GLY A 23 2.23 11.76 4.49
C GLY A 23 1.95 13.26 4.54
N ASN A 24 2.59 14.02 3.66
CA ASN A 24 2.32 15.45 3.52
C ASN A 24 0.88 15.72 3.02
N LYS A 25 0.39 14.93 2.08
CA LYS A 25 -0.96 15.11 1.50
C LYS A 25 -2.09 14.74 2.46
N TYR A 26 -1.91 13.67 3.22
CA TYR A 26 -2.94 13.12 4.11
C TYR A 26 -2.68 13.40 5.60
N HIS A 27 -1.69 14.25 5.91
CA HIS A 27 -1.27 14.59 7.27
C HIS A 27 -0.97 13.36 8.14
N LYS A 28 -0.30 12.36 7.57
CA LYS A 28 0.09 11.10 8.23
C LYS A 28 1.60 10.94 8.22
N ASP A 29 2.12 10.15 9.17
CA ASP A 29 3.56 9.86 9.19
C ASP A 29 3.95 8.88 8.08
N ALA A 30 5.07 9.15 7.39
CA ALA A 30 5.56 8.29 6.31
C ALA A 30 5.82 6.85 6.77
N SER A 31 6.30 6.67 8.01
CA SER A 31 6.54 5.36 8.61
C SER A 31 5.24 4.63 8.88
N GLN A 32 4.20 5.34 9.34
CA GLN A 32 2.86 4.77 9.51
C GLN A 32 2.24 4.34 8.18
N ILE A 33 2.44 5.14 7.13
CA ILE A 33 1.96 4.84 5.77
C ILE A 33 2.62 3.56 5.25
N LEU A 34 3.95 3.46 5.33
CA LEU A 34 4.70 2.27 4.92
C LEU A 34 4.29 1.04 5.71
N PHE A 35 4.26 1.15 7.03
CA PHE A 35 3.91 0.04 7.91
C PHE A 35 2.49 -0.46 7.64
N THR A 36 1.54 0.47 7.47
CA THR A 36 0.14 0.13 7.19
C THR A 36 -0.01 -0.56 5.84
N TYR A 37 0.70 -0.09 4.80
CA TYR A 37 0.68 -0.74 3.49
C TYR A 37 1.24 -2.16 3.54
N LEU A 38 2.39 -2.36 4.20
CA LEU A 38 2.97 -3.69 4.41
C LEU A 38 2.01 -4.62 5.18
N LYS A 39 1.33 -4.09 6.19
CA LYS A 39 0.33 -4.83 6.97
C LYS A 39 -0.86 -5.28 6.12
N PHE A 40 -1.39 -4.41 5.25
CA PHE A 40 -2.49 -4.79 4.35
C PHE A 40 -2.06 -5.85 3.33
N MET A 41 -0.83 -5.76 2.82
CA MET A 41 -0.30 -6.81 1.94
C MET A 41 -0.14 -8.15 2.66
N ALA A 42 0.37 -8.15 3.89
CA ALA A 42 0.47 -9.35 4.70
C ALA A 42 -0.91 -9.98 4.95
N ASP A 43 -1.91 -9.18 5.34
CA ASP A 43 -3.31 -9.61 5.53
C ASP A 43 -3.92 -10.17 4.24
N GLY A 44 -3.68 -9.50 3.10
CA GLY A 44 -4.16 -9.92 1.78
C GLY A 44 -3.54 -11.22 1.27
N THR A 45 -2.37 -11.62 1.80
CA THR A 45 -1.71 -12.90 1.49
C THR A 45 -2.14 -14.05 2.40
N GLN A 46 -2.74 -13.74 3.55
CA GLN A 46 -3.19 -14.73 4.53
C GLN A 46 -4.31 -15.62 3.97
N ASN A 47 -5.06 -15.12 2.98
CA ASN A 47 -5.94 -15.93 2.15
C ASN A 47 -5.10 -16.64 1.06
N GLN A 48 -4.49 -17.77 1.44
CA GLN A 48 -3.52 -18.57 0.66
C GLN A 48 -3.97 -19.02 -0.75
N SER A 49 -5.22 -18.72 -1.15
CA SER A 49 -5.78 -19.10 -2.45
C SER A 49 -5.76 -18.00 -3.51
N LYS A 50 -5.48 -16.73 -3.14
CA LYS A 50 -5.39 -15.62 -4.10
C LYS A 50 -3.92 -15.21 -4.28
N SER A 51 -3.41 -15.29 -5.52
CA SER A 51 -2.12 -14.69 -5.86
C SER A 51 -2.10 -13.22 -5.43
N LEU A 52 -1.00 -12.76 -4.82
CA LEU A 52 -0.78 -11.35 -4.42
C LEU A 52 -1.26 -10.35 -5.48
N GLN A 53 -0.98 -10.62 -6.77
CA GLN A 53 -1.39 -9.80 -7.90
C GLN A 53 -2.91 -9.63 -8.07
N LYS A 54 -3.72 -10.60 -7.61
CA LYS A 54 -5.19 -10.51 -7.60
C LYS A 54 -5.71 -9.73 -6.39
N SER A 55 -4.98 -9.76 -5.27
CA SER A 55 -5.34 -9.05 -4.03
C SER A 55 -4.88 -7.59 -4.00
N LEU A 56 -3.87 -7.21 -4.83
CA LEU A 56 -3.39 -5.83 -4.94
C LEU A 56 -4.52 -4.78 -5.04
N PRO A 57 -5.48 -4.86 -5.98
CA PRO A 57 -6.55 -3.86 -6.07
C PRO A 57 -7.43 -3.76 -4.80
N GLU A 58 -7.63 -4.87 -4.08
CA GLU A 58 -8.36 -4.87 -2.81
C GLU A 58 -7.53 -4.20 -1.70
N ILE A 59 -6.22 -4.45 -1.69
CA ILE A 59 -5.24 -3.84 -0.78
C ILE A 59 -5.14 -2.32 -1.04
N ASP A 60 -5.00 -1.90 -2.30
CA ASP A 60 -4.94 -0.49 -2.68
C ASP A 60 -6.22 0.24 -2.25
N LYS A 61 -7.40 -0.39 -2.40
CA LYS A 61 -8.67 0.19 -1.96
C LYS A 61 -8.74 0.37 -0.44
N LYS A 62 -8.37 -0.67 0.34
CA LYS A 62 -8.32 -0.59 1.81
C LYS A 62 -7.32 0.48 2.26
N PHE A 63 -6.18 0.55 1.60
CA PHE A 63 -5.13 1.51 1.90
C PHE A 63 -5.54 2.94 1.56
N GLN A 64 -6.21 3.14 0.43
CA GLN A 64 -6.79 4.44 0.09
C GLN A 64 -7.80 4.90 1.15
N THR A 65 -8.70 4.02 1.60
CA THR A 65 -9.63 4.34 2.70
C THR A 65 -8.90 4.71 3.99
N TYR A 66 -7.78 4.05 4.31
CA TYR A 66 -6.95 4.42 5.45
C TYR A 66 -6.30 5.80 5.30
N LEU A 67 -5.89 6.18 4.09
CA LEU A 67 -5.31 7.50 3.82
C LEU A 67 -6.35 8.62 3.94
N GLU A 68 -7.59 8.36 3.50
CA GLU A 68 -8.70 9.32 3.52
C GLU A 68 -9.43 9.40 4.88
N SER A 69 -9.12 8.51 5.82
CA SER A 69 -9.69 8.48 7.18
C SER A 69 -8.92 9.34 8.17
#